data_AF-A0AA42R1H5-F1
#
_entry.id   AF-A0AA42R1H5-F1
#
_cell.length_a   1.000
_cell.length_b   1.000
_cell.length_c   1.000
_cell.angle_alpha   90.00
_cell.angle_beta   90.00
_cell.angle_gamma   90.00
#
_symmetry.space_group_name_H-M   'P 1'
#
loop_
_entity.id
_entity.type
_entity.pdbx_description
1 polymer ?
#
loop_
_entity_poly.entity_id
_entity_poly.type
_entity_poly.pdbx_seq_one_letter_code
_entity_poly.pdbx_strand_id
1 'polypeptide(L)'
;MHYIDETLAKGIVKRDLRNWKGNASELMKTIDVITRELKNFKTRDLREEAILKKIKQMHFPFFHRYVPAIHSNSYGILSKVHDSDCVGLSKKYLKKCQESESKLLYEIHKQKKSMVNVFVALDDAGTIPGSLVICIFDLHSKEKSFHSVVNISRHCLERVVQRLGCQTLTDALEEILTGLVSLELTVRSYITRPPERECERKEFKIHVPTKNGALLLKIENPKASDKDAFLDSNLVTWINKRQFFDEQEVTLKRFTIVNFVNYALNAPVLSYIQKDFQEKIDKLKVDGAFCVEFLINGFYYDSTEVMNAINAGNYLDNIIAFERL
;
A
#
# COMPACT_ATOMS: atom_id res chain seq x y z
N MET A 1 16.52 19.68 -6.54
CA MET A 1 15.07 19.61 -6.83
C MET A 1 14.44 20.89 -6.33
N HIS A 2 13.92 21.70 -7.25
CA HIS A 2 13.35 23.02 -6.99
C HIS A 2 11.84 22.98 -7.21
N TYR A 3 11.08 23.68 -6.38
CA TYR A 3 9.66 23.87 -6.60
C TYR A 3 9.46 24.72 -7.86
N ILE A 4 8.40 24.45 -8.60
CA ILE A 4 7.98 25.29 -9.73
C ILE A 4 6.75 26.10 -9.36
N ASP A 5 6.49 27.17 -10.11
CA ASP A 5 5.32 28.03 -9.91
C ASP A 5 4.00 27.26 -10.05
N GLU A 6 2.99 27.66 -9.27
CA GLU A 6 1.68 27.00 -9.27
C GLU A 6 0.99 27.08 -10.65
N THR A 7 1.10 28.22 -11.33
CA THR A 7 0.54 28.43 -12.67
C THR A 7 1.19 27.50 -13.68
N LEU A 8 2.51 27.35 -13.59
CA LEU A 8 3.27 26.43 -14.44
C LEU A 8 2.85 24.98 -14.19
N ALA A 9 2.76 24.55 -12.94
CA ALA A 9 2.31 23.20 -12.58
C ALA A 9 0.91 22.89 -13.10
N LYS A 10 -0.05 23.81 -12.92
CA LYS A 10 -1.41 23.71 -13.49
C LYS A 10 -1.39 23.63 -15.01
N GLY A 11 -0.50 24.39 -15.66
CA GLY A 11 -0.29 24.36 -17.11
C GLY A 11 0.17 22.99 -17.61
N ILE A 12 1.16 22.39 -16.94
CA ILE A 12 1.68 21.04 -17.25
C ILE A 12 0.56 20.00 -17.11
N VAL A 13 -0.12 19.96 -15.97
CA VAL A 13 -1.20 19.00 -15.72
C VAL A 13 -2.34 19.17 -16.74
N LYS A 14 -2.76 20.40 -17.03
CA LYS A 14 -3.83 20.66 -18.02
C LYS A 14 -3.42 20.24 -19.43
N ARG A 15 -2.18 20.52 -19.84
CA ARG A 15 -1.63 20.12 -21.15
C ARG A 15 -1.62 18.60 -21.27
N ASP A 16 -1.07 17.92 -20.26
CA ASP A 16 -0.87 16.48 -20.30
C ASP A 16 -2.19 15.71 -20.20
N LEU A 17 -3.13 16.16 -19.36
CA LEU A 17 -4.48 15.57 -19.30
C LEU A 17 -5.27 15.77 -20.61
N ARG A 18 -5.12 16.91 -21.29
CA ARG A 18 -5.75 17.14 -22.60
C ARG A 18 -5.22 16.19 -23.66
N ASN A 19 -3.92 15.89 -23.60
CA ASN A 19 -3.24 15.00 -24.54
C ASN A 19 -3.29 13.54 -24.08
N TRP A 20 -3.91 13.25 -22.94
CA TRP A 20 -4.01 11.91 -22.39
C TRP A 20 -4.87 11.06 -23.32
N LYS A 21 -4.35 9.89 -23.67
CA LYS A 21 -5.06 8.95 -24.50
C LYS A 21 -5.52 7.79 -23.61
N GLY A 22 -6.72 7.30 -23.82
CA GLY A 22 -7.22 6.14 -23.09
C GLY A 22 -8.00 6.49 -21.82
N ASN A 23 -9.20 5.92 -21.72
CA ASN A 23 -10.04 5.95 -20.51
C ASN A 23 -10.17 4.55 -19.85
N ALA A 24 -10.76 4.51 -18.66
CA ALA A 24 -10.90 3.28 -17.89
C ALA A 24 -11.72 2.21 -18.64
N SER A 25 -12.80 2.60 -19.32
CA SER A 25 -13.60 1.68 -20.14
C SER A 25 -12.81 1.05 -21.30
N GLU A 26 -12.01 1.83 -22.01
CA GLU A 26 -11.13 1.35 -23.10
C GLU A 26 -10.04 0.43 -22.58
N LEU A 27 -9.46 0.75 -21.42
CA LEU A 27 -8.47 -0.08 -20.76
C LEU A 27 -9.05 -1.44 -20.40
N MET A 28 -10.23 -1.47 -19.78
CA MET A 28 -10.95 -2.71 -19.44
C MET A 28 -11.19 -3.59 -20.66
N LYS A 29 -11.73 -3.01 -21.75
CA LYS A 29 -11.96 -3.74 -23.01
C LYS A 29 -10.67 -4.31 -23.58
N THR A 30 -9.58 -3.53 -23.56
CA THR A 30 -8.30 -3.96 -24.11
C THR A 30 -7.71 -5.13 -23.31
N ILE A 31 -7.77 -5.06 -21.98
CA ILE A 31 -7.30 -6.13 -21.10
C ILE A 31 -8.16 -7.39 -21.24
N ASP A 32 -9.48 -7.25 -21.38
CA ASP A 32 -10.39 -8.37 -21.63
C ASP A 32 -10.05 -9.13 -22.92
N VAL A 33 -9.68 -8.42 -23.99
CA VAL A 33 -9.24 -9.04 -25.24
C VAL A 33 -7.94 -9.83 -25.02
N ILE A 34 -6.94 -9.23 -24.38
CA ILE A 34 -5.66 -9.87 -24.07
C ILE A 34 -5.87 -11.14 -23.24
N THR A 35 -6.70 -11.07 -22.20
CA THR A 35 -6.94 -12.22 -21.32
C THR A 35 -7.73 -13.34 -21.99
N ARG A 36 -8.65 -13.01 -22.91
CA ARG A 36 -9.43 -13.99 -23.70
C ARG A 36 -8.58 -14.75 -24.71
N GLU A 37 -7.65 -14.08 -25.37
CA GLU A 37 -6.71 -14.71 -26.32
C GLU A 37 -5.75 -15.69 -25.65
N LEU A 38 -5.60 -15.62 -24.32
CA LEU A 38 -4.57 -16.30 -23.55
C LEU A 38 -5.13 -17.34 -22.57
N LYS A 39 -6.20 -18.04 -22.98
CA LYS A 39 -6.89 -19.07 -22.17
C LYS A 39 -6.23 -20.46 -22.16
N ASN A 40 -5.30 -20.75 -23.08
CA ASN A 40 -4.81 -22.12 -23.35
C ASN A 40 -3.37 -22.39 -22.86
N PHE A 41 -2.93 -21.75 -21.78
CA PHE A 41 -1.58 -21.96 -21.24
C PHE A 41 -1.52 -23.15 -20.28
N LYS A 42 -0.47 -23.98 -20.41
CA LYS A 42 -0.24 -25.16 -19.56
C LYS A 42 0.09 -24.81 -18.11
N THR A 43 0.70 -23.65 -17.87
CA THR A 43 1.09 -23.18 -16.54
C THR A 43 0.77 -21.70 -16.37
N ARG A 44 0.61 -21.29 -15.11
CA ARG A 44 0.37 -19.88 -14.75
C ARG A 44 1.49 -18.97 -15.23
N ASP A 45 2.74 -19.36 -14.99
CA ASP A 45 3.89 -18.51 -15.29
C ASP A 45 4.04 -18.26 -16.81
N LEU A 46 3.74 -19.26 -17.64
CA LEU A 46 3.72 -19.08 -19.11
C LEU A 46 2.60 -18.13 -19.56
N ARG A 47 1.44 -18.16 -18.88
CA ARG A 47 0.33 -17.24 -19.13
C ARG A 47 0.71 -15.81 -18.78
N GLU A 48 1.34 -15.61 -17.62
CA GLU A 48 1.78 -14.29 -17.15
C GLU A 48 2.84 -13.70 -18.10
N GLU A 49 3.83 -14.51 -18.50
CA GLU A 49 4.87 -14.09 -19.45
C GLU A 49 4.28 -13.70 -20.81
N ALA A 50 3.32 -14.48 -21.33
CA ALA A 50 2.65 -14.19 -22.58
C ALA A 50 1.81 -12.90 -22.52
N ILE A 51 1.11 -12.67 -21.40
CA ILE A 51 0.36 -11.43 -21.18
C ILE A 51 1.31 -10.23 -21.12
N LEU A 52 2.42 -10.35 -20.36
CA LEU A 52 3.44 -9.30 -20.28
C LEU A 52 4.06 -9.00 -21.66
N LYS A 53 4.35 -10.03 -22.46
CA LYS A 53 4.88 -9.86 -23.81
C LYS A 53 3.88 -9.15 -24.72
N LYS A 54 2.60 -9.54 -24.67
CA LYS A 54 1.52 -8.90 -25.44
C LYS A 54 1.35 -7.44 -25.00
N ILE A 55 1.41 -7.17 -23.70
CA ILE A 55 1.33 -5.81 -23.16
C ILE A 55 2.49 -4.96 -23.70
N LYS A 56 3.73 -5.45 -23.64
CA LYS A 56 4.91 -4.73 -24.17
C LYS A 56 4.86 -4.49 -25.69
N GLN A 57 4.21 -5.39 -26.43
CA GLN A 57 4.07 -5.27 -27.89
C GLN A 57 2.95 -4.31 -28.29
N MET A 58 1.92 -4.18 -27.47
CA MET A 58 0.83 -3.23 -27.69
C MET A 58 1.31 -1.82 -27.38
N HIS A 59 1.18 -0.92 -28.35
CA HIS A 59 1.31 0.52 -28.09
C HIS A 59 0.06 0.97 -27.34
N PHE A 60 0.10 0.88 -26.01
CA PHE A 60 -0.99 1.37 -25.19
C PHE A 60 -1.01 2.90 -25.16
N PRO A 61 -2.20 3.51 -25.26
CA PRO A 61 -2.35 4.93 -24.97
C PRO A 61 -2.23 5.24 -23.47
N PHE A 62 -2.24 4.21 -22.61
CA PHE A 62 -2.23 4.33 -21.16
C PHE A 62 -0.82 4.41 -20.58
N PHE A 63 -0.69 5.11 -19.47
CA PHE A 63 0.50 4.95 -18.62
C PHE A 63 0.48 3.55 -18.00
N HIS A 64 1.59 2.82 -18.12
CA HIS A 64 1.75 1.45 -17.63
C HIS A 64 3.06 1.28 -16.86
N ARG A 65 2.99 0.57 -15.73
CA ARG A 65 4.15 0.15 -14.94
C ARG A 65 3.99 -1.26 -14.42
N TYR A 66 5.14 -1.89 -14.19
CA TYR A 66 5.22 -3.15 -13.45
C TYR A 66 5.78 -2.82 -12.07
N VAL A 67 4.96 -3.01 -11.03
CA VAL A 67 5.26 -2.56 -9.67
C VAL A 67 5.07 -3.70 -8.68
N PRO A 68 5.78 -3.67 -7.53
CA PRO A 68 5.61 -4.68 -6.50
C PRO A 68 4.17 -4.74 -5.99
N ALA A 69 3.61 -5.94 -5.91
CA ALA A 69 2.33 -6.22 -5.26
C ALA A 69 2.58 -6.80 -3.87
N ILE A 70 1.85 -6.32 -2.87
CA ILE A 70 1.83 -6.96 -1.55
C ILE A 70 0.38 -7.15 -1.14
N HIS A 71 -0.10 -8.38 -1.30
CA HIS A 71 -1.48 -8.72 -0.97
C HIS A 71 -1.68 -9.11 0.52
N SER A 72 -0.62 -9.17 1.32
CA SER A 72 -0.70 -9.61 2.72
C SER A 72 0.25 -8.85 3.64
N ASN A 73 -0.21 -8.58 4.87
CA ASN A 73 0.65 -8.17 5.97
C ASN A 73 1.40 -9.39 6.52
N SER A 74 2.61 -9.65 6.03
CA SER A 74 3.46 -10.70 6.58
C SER A 74 4.06 -10.25 7.90
N TYR A 75 3.91 -11.08 8.92
CA TYR A 75 4.47 -10.83 10.23
C TYR A 75 4.95 -12.10 10.92
N GLY A 76 5.81 -11.93 11.93
CA GLY A 76 6.10 -12.97 12.91
C GLY A 76 6.62 -12.37 14.20
N ILE A 77 6.41 -13.09 15.30
CA ILE A 77 6.87 -12.74 16.64
C ILE A 77 8.14 -13.54 16.88
N LEU A 78 9.26 -12.84 17.04
CA LEU A 78 10.60 -13.42 17.09
C LEU A 78 11.34 -12.97 18.35
N SER A 79 12.24 -13.83 18.81
CA SER A 79 13.28 -13.44 19.77
C SER A 79 14.42 -12.81 18.98
N LYS A 80 14.76 -11.56 19.30
CA LYS A 80 15.92 -10.88 18.71
C LYS A 80 17.15 -11.14 19.56
N VAL A 81 18.22 -11.50 18.88
CA VAL A 81 19.53 -11.71 19.48
C VAL A 81 20.42 -10.58 19.00
N HIS A 82 20.83 -9.70 19.91
CA HIS A 82 21.93 -8.77 19.63
C HIS A 82 23.27 -9.45 19.89
N ASP A 83 24.34 -9.00 19.22
CA ASP A 83 25.68 -9.55 19.42
C ASP A 83 26.13 -9.46 20.90
N SER A 84 25.67 -8.42 21.62
CA SER A 84 25.86 -8.24 23.07
C SER A 84 25.19 -9.31 23.93
N ASP A 85 24.12 -9.93 23.44
CA ASP A 85 23.24 -10.83 24.19
C ASP A 85 23.58 -12.31 23.95
N CYS A 86 24.57 -12.57 23.09
CA CYS A 86 25.04 -13.92 22.79
C CYS A 86 25.75 -14.59 23.99
N VAL A 87 26.16 -13.83 25.00
CA VAL A 87 26.86 -14.33 26.19
C VAL A 87 25.86 -15.03 27.12
N GLY A 88 25.92 -16.37 27.17
CA GLY A 88 25.08 -17.20 28.05
C GLY A 88 23.92 -17.92 27.35
N LEU A 89 23.66 -17.63 26.07
CA LEU A 89 22.67 -18.35 25.26
C LEU A 89 23.25 -19.62 24.64
N SER A 90 22.44 -20.68 24.57
CA SER A 90 22.88 -21.92 23.92
C SER A 90 23.01 -21.72 22.40
N LYS A 91 24.09 -22.27 21.81
CA LYS A 91 24.29 -22.25 20.35
C LYS A 91 23.08 -22.79 19.56
N LYS A 92 22.38 -23.77 20.12
CA LYS A 92 21.17 -24.37 19.54
C LYS A 92 20.00 -23.37 19.49
N TYR A 93 19.82 -22.59 20.56
CA TYR A 93 18.79 -21.54 20.62
C TYR A 93 19.10 -20.40 19.63
N LEU A 94 20.36 -19.92 19.62
CA LEU A 94 20.82 -18.89 18.69
C LEU A 94 20.57 -19.28 17.23
N LYS A 95 20.93 -20.52 16.86
CA LYS A 95 20.68 -21.06 15.52
C LYS A 95 19.19 -21.12 15.20
N LYS A 96 18.34 -21.53 16.15
CA LYS A 96 16.88 -21.57 15.98
C LYS A 96 16.28 -20.17 15.73
N CYS A 97 16.76 -19.14 16.45
CA CYS A 97 16.35 -17.75 16.23
C CYS A 97 16.73 -17.29 14.81
N GLN A 98 18.01 -17.44 14.44
CA GLN A 98 18.52 -17.06 13.12
C GLN A 98 17.78 -17.77 11.97
N GLU A 99 17.51 -19.06 12.11
CA GLU A 99 16.75 -19.82 11.10
C GLU A 99 15.31 -19.34 10.98
N SER A 100 14.65 -18.99 12.10
CA SER A 100 13.26 -18.53 12.10
C SER A 100 13.14 -17.15 11.45
N GLU A 101 14.05 -16.25 11.80
CA GLU A 101 14.17 -14.93 11.20
C GLU A 101 14.47 -15.02 9.70
N SER A 102 15.45 -15.83 9.31
CA SER A 102 15.83 -16.03 7.90
C SER A 102 14.67 -16.57 7.07
N LYS A 103 13.89 -17.52 7.61
CA LYS A 103 12.67 -18.03 6.94
C LYS A 103 11.64 -16.93 6.74
N LEU A 104 11.38 -16.11 7.75
CA LEU A 104 10.40 -15.02 7.64
C LEU A 104 10.87 -13.93 6.68
N LEU A 105 12.14 -13.53 6.73
CA LEU A 105 12.73 -12.58 5.79
C LEU A 105 12.67 -13.11 4.35
N TYR A 106 12.89 -14.41 4.15
CA TYR A 106 12.72 -15.05 2.85
C TYR A 106 11.29 -14.93 2.32
N GLU A 107 10.27 -15.20 3.14
CA GLU A 107 8.86 -15.06 2.73
C GLU A 107 8.49 -13.60 2.46
N ILE A 108 8.93 -12.66 3.31
CA ILE A 108 8.74 -11.21 3.07
C ILE A 108 9.40 -10.79 1.75
N HIS A 109 10.62 -11.27 1.47
CA HIS A 109 11.35 -10.96 0.24
C HIS A 109 10.67 -11.56 -0.99
N LYS A 110 10.16 -12.79 -0.88
CA LYS A 110 9.39 -13.46 -1.92
C LYS A 110 8.12 -12.68 -2.25
N GLN A 111 7.42 -12.16 -1.24
CA GLN A 111 6.26 -11.28 -1.45
C GLN A 111 6.65 -9.95 -2.09
N LYS A 112 7.75 -9.32 -1.67
CA LYS A 112 8.27 -8.08 -2.29
C LYS A 112 8.64 -8.25 -3.77
N LYS A 113 8.90 -9.48 -4.21
CA LYS A 113 9.15 -9.82 -5.62
C LYS A 113 7.89 -10.16 -6.42
N SER A 114 6.73 -10.28 -5.77
CA SER A 114 5.46 -10.34 -6.49
C SER A 114 5.23 -9.01 -7.19
N MET A 115 4.84 -9.03 -8.46
CA MET A 115 4.75 -7.84 -9.28
C MET A 115 3.45 -7.88 -10.07
N VAL A 116 2.75 -6.74 -10.10
CA VAL A 116 1.48 -6.57 -10.84
C VAL A 116 1.64 -5.51 -11.91
N ASN A 117 0.83 -5.64 -12.96
CA ASN A 117 0.73 -4.60 -13.97
C ASN A 117 -0.21 -3.53 -13.46
N VAL A 118 0.26 -2.29 -13.50
CA VAL A 118 -0.50 -1.13 -13.07
C VAL A 118 -0.65 -0.20 -14.24
N PHE A 119 -1.88 0.26 -14.40
CA PHE A 119 -2.27 1.16 -15.45
C PHE A 119 -2.89 2.39 -14.82
N VAL A 120 -2.68 3.53 -15.47
CA VAL A 120 -3.37 4.76 -15.14
C VAL A 120 -4.16 5.19 -16.36
N ALA A 121 -5.45 5.49 -16.18
CA ALA A 121 -6.37 5.89 -17.24
C ALA A 121 -7.21 7.08 -16.81
N LEU A 122 -7.82 7.79 -17.76
CA LEU A 122 -8.84 8.80 -17.43
C LEU A 122 -10.08 8.12 -16.85
N ASP A 123 -10.62 8.71 -15.78
CA ASP A 123 -11.95 8.34 -15.28
C ASP A 123 -13.04 8.87 -16.23
N ASP A 124 -13.69 7.96 -16.93
CA ASP A 124 -14.83 8.21 -17.81
C ASP A 124 -16.17 7.78 -17.20
N ALA A 125 -16.17 7.22 -15.98
CA ALA A 125 -17.39 6.90 -15.24
C ALA A 125 -18.08 8.15 -14.65
N GLY A 126 -17.37 9.28 -14.65
CA GLY A 126 -17.91 10.58 -14.25
C GLY A 126 -17.92 10.82 -12.74
N THR A 127 -17.22 9.99 -11.96
CA THR A 127 -17.15 10.14 -10.50
C THR A 127 -16.40 11.42 -10.13
N ILE A 128 -15.27 11.71 -10.79
CA ILE A 128 -14.57 13.00 -10.68
C ILE A 128 -14.08 13.46 -12.07
N PRO A 129 -14.67 14.52 -12.65
CA PRO A 129 -14.29 15.01 -13.97
C PRO A 129 -12.80 15.35 -14.09
N GLY A 130 -12.12 14.74 -15.07
CA GLY A 130 -10.70 14.99 -15.33
C GLY A 130 -9.75 14.40 -14.28
N SER A 131 -10.22 13.44 -13.48
CA SER A 131 -9.37 12.61 -12.63
C SER A 131 -8.76 11.45 -13.41
N LEU A 132 -7.69 10.90 -12.86
CA LEU A 132 -7.08 9.66 -13.35
C LEU A 132 -7.38 8.53 -12.37
N VAL A 133 -7.64 7.33 -12.84
CA VAL A 133 -7.82 6.15 -12.00
C VAL A 133 -6.58 5.26 -12.04
N ILE A 134 -6.10 4.81 -10.88
CA ILE A 134 -5.08 3.77 -10.79
C ILE A 134 -5.78 2.42 -10.81
N CYS A 135 -5.34 1.56 -11.72
CA CYS A 135 -5.89 0.22 -11.85
C CYS A 135 -4.80 -0.84 -11.77
N ILE A 136 -5.04 -1.86 -10.95
CA ILE A 136 -4.20 -3.04 -10.83
C ILE A 136 -4.79 -4.16 -11.69
N PHE A 137 -3.98 -4.68 -12.59
CA PHE A 137 -4.23 -5.92 -13.28
C PHE A 137 -3.54 -7.06 -12.53
N ASP A 138 -4.32 -7.74 -11.69
CA ASP A 138 -3.91 -8.92 -10.94
C ASP A 138 -4.13 -10.18 -11.78
N LEU A 139 -3.01 -10.73 -12.24
CA LEU A 139 -2.96 -11.97 -13.03
C LEU A 139 -3.31 -13.23 -12.21
N HIS A 140 -3.27 -13.15 -10.88
CA HIS A 140 -3.51 -14.27 -9.99
C HIS A 140 -4.99 -14.43 -9.63
N SER A 141 -5.83 -13.42 -9.87
CA SER A 141 -7.27 -13.46 -9.61
C SER A 141 -8.03 -14.31 -10.64
N LYS A 142 -8.87 -15.24 -10.16
CA LYS A 142 -9.68 -16.15 -11.00
C LYS A 142 -10.96 -15.51 -11.54
N GLU A 143 -11.52 -14.52 -10.85
CA GLU A 143 -12.84 -13.95 -11.16
C GLU A 143 -12.77 -12.55 -11.76
N LYS A 144 -11.80 -11.74 -11.33
CA LYS A 144 -11.60 -10.36 -11.79
C LYS A 144 -10.13 -10.06 -11.83
N SER A 145 -9.54 -10.15 -13.01
CA SER A 145 -8.12 -9.87 -13.21
C SER A 145 -7.79 -8.38 -13.08
N PHE A 146 -8.77 -7.51 -12.84
CA PHE A 146 -8.59 -6.06 -12.84
C PHE A 146 -9.45 -5.39 -11.77
N HIS A 147 -8.86 -4.49 -10.99
CA HIS A 147 -9.57 -3.63 -10.05
C HIS A 147 -8.97 -2.22 -10.02
N SER A 148 -9.82 -1.20 -9.88
CA SER A 148 -9.38 0.14 -9.51
C SER A 148 -8.89 0.13 -8.06
N VAL A 149 -7.97 1.03 -7.73
CA VAL A 149 -7.43 1.18 -6.37
C VAL A 149 -7.82 2.52 -5.79
N VAL A 150 -7.62 3.59 -6.57
CA VAL A 150 -7.84 4.96 -6.12
C VAL A 150 -7.94 5.90 -7.32
N ASN A 151 -8.75 6.93 -7.19
CA ASN A 151 -8.80 8.07 -8.09
C ASN A 151 -7.76 9.13 -7.68
N ILE A 152 -7.05 9.68 -8.66
CA ILE A 152 -6.09 10.76 -8.48
C ILE A 152 -6.78 12.05 -8.90
N SER A 153 -7.05 12.90 -7.91
CA SER A 153 -7.58 14.23 -8.21
C SER A 153 -6.57 15.05 -9.00
N ARG A 154 -7.08 15.94 -9.85
CA ARG A 154 -6.25 16.93 -10.54
C ARG A 154 -5.41 17.76 -9.56
N HIS A 155 -5.98 18.14 -8.41
CA HIS A 155 -5.26 18.89 -7.39
C HIS A 155 -4.05 18.12 -6.85
N CYS A 156 -4.19 16.81 -6.60
CA CYS A 156 -3.08 15.98 -6.18
C CYS A 156 -1.94 15.97 -7.21
N LEU A 157 -2.27 15.80 -8.50
CA LEU A 157 -1.29 15.85 -9.60
C LEU A 157 -0.57 17.20 -9.64
N GLU A 158 -1.31 18.30 -9.53
CA GLU A 158 -0.76 19.66 -9.51
C GLU A 158 0.22 19.85 -8.34
N ARG A 159 -0.11 19.33 -7.15
CA ARG A 159 0.77 19.41 -5.96
C ARG A 159 2.05 18.59 -6.11
N VAL A 160 1.97 17.38 -6.65
CA VAL A 160 3.17 16.57 -6.93
C VAL A 160 4.05 17.29 -7.95
N VAL A 161 3.47 17.72 -9.08
CA VAL A 161 4.19 18.42 -10.16
C VAL A 161 4.87 19.68 -9.63
N GLN A 162 4.14 20.51 -8.89
CA GLN A 162 4.63 21.75 -8.31
C GLN A 162 5.82 21.52 -7.36
N ARG A 163 5.66 20.60 -6.41
CA ARG A 163 6.56 20.44 -5.27
C ARG A 163 7.72 19.47 -5.54
N LEU A 164 7.66 18.69 -6.61
CA LEU A 164 8.82 17.95 -7.13
C LEU A 164 9.49 18.65 -8.33
N GLY A 165 8.86 19.67 -8.90
CA GLY A 165 9.37 20.33 -10.12
C GLY A 165 9.34 19.40 -11.33
N CYS A 166 8.31 18.56 -11.42
CA CYS A 166 8.10 17.64 -12.55
C CYS A 166 7.93 18.42 -13.86
N GLN A 167 8.40 17.84 -14.96
CA GLN A 167 8.22 18.42 -16.30
C GLN A 167 7.02 17.80 -17.03
N THR A 168 6.62 16.62 -16.58
CA THR A 168 5.52 15.84 -17.15
C THR A 168 4.65 15.24 -16.04
N LEU A 169 3.42 14.87 -16.41
CA LEU A 169 2.53 14.11 -15.55
C LEU A 169 3.05 12.69 -15.28
N THR A 170 3.83 12.12 -16.19
CA THR A 170 4.52 10.84 -16.02
C THR A 170 5.42 10.87 -14.77
N ASP A 171 6.24 11.91 -14.59
CA ASP A 171 7.11 12.04 -13.41
C ASP A 171 6.31 12.06 -12.10
N ALA A 172 5.14 12.71 -12.12
CA ALA A 172 4.25 12.76 -10.95
C ALA A 172 3.61 11.40 -10.66
N LEU A 173 3.24 10.64 -11.70
CA LEU A 173 2.73 9.28 -11.54
C LEU A 173 3.79 8.31 -11.03
N GLU A 174 5.06 8.47 -11.44
CA GLU A 174 6.17 7.70 -10.86
C GLU A 174 6.27 7.90 -9.35
N GLU A 175 6.16 9.15 -8.87
CA GLU A 175 6.14 9.42 -7.44
C GLU A 175 4.94 8.76 -6.77
N ILE A 176 3.73 8.96 -7.30
CA ILE A 176 2.49 8.43 -6.71
C ILE A 176 2.56 6.90 -6.59
N LEU A 177 3.05 6.21 -7.62
CA LEU A 177 3.12 4.76 -7.64
C LEU A 177 4.16 4.17 -6.69
N THR A 178 5.09 4.97 -6.16
CA THR A 178 5.96 4.52 -5.06
C THR A 178 5.18 4.21 -3.78
N GLY A 179 3.99 4.81 -3.61
CA GLY A 179 3.09 4.56 -2.50
C GLY A 179 2.04 3.48 -2.75
N LEU A 180 2.03 2.82 -3.92
CA LEU A 180 0.94 1.92 -4.31
C LEU A 180 0.69 0.78 -3.31
N VAL A 181 1.77 0.11 -2.89
CA VAL A 181 1.69 -0.99 -1.91
C VAL A 181 0.99 -0.50 -0.63
N SER A 182 1.38 0.68 -0.17
CA SER A 182 0.81 1.30 1.02
C SER A 182 -0.65 1.67 0.81
N LEU A 183 -1.01 2.18 -0.38
CA LEU A 183 -2.39 2.48 -0.75
C LEU A 183 -3.28 1.23 -0.74
N GLU A 184 -2.85 0.13 -1.37
CA GLU A 184 -3.62 -1.12 -1.44
C GLU A 184 -3.90 -1.67 -0.03
N LEU A 185 -2.88 -1.71 0.84
CA LEU A 185 -3.01 -2.19 2.21
C LEU A 185 -3.98 -1.34 3.03
N THR A 186 -3.94 -0.01 2.87
CA THR A 186 -4.84 0.89 3.57
C THR A 186 -6.27 0.77 3.09
N VAL A 187 -6.52 0.74 1.78
CA VAL A 187 -7.89 0.56 1.27
C VAL A 187 -8.44 -0.79 1.73
N ARG A 188 -7.66 -1.87 1.64
CA ARG A 188 -8.05 -3.20 2.13
C ARG A 188 -8.31 -3.21 3.64
N SER A 189 -7.49 -2.52 4.43
CA SER A 189 -7.71 -2.37 5.86
C SER A 189 -8.94 -1.52 6.16
N TYR A 190 -9.38 -0.62 5.30
CA TYR A 190 -10.57 0.17 5.57
C TYR A 190 -11.85 -0.60 5.23
N ILE A 191 -11.91 -1.26 4.07
CA ILE A 191 -13.10 -2.01 3.61
C ILE A 191 -13.40 -3.26 4.45
N THR A 192 -12.40 -3.78 5.17
CA THR A 192 -12.57 -4.94 6.07
C THR A 192 -12.95 -4.54 7.49
N ARG A 193 -13.20 -3.25 7.75
CA ARG A 193 -13.58 -2.74 9.05
C ARG A 193 -14.98 -3.24 9.45
N PRO A 194 -15.16 -3.83 10.65
CA PRO A 194 -16.48 -4.25 11.12
C PRO A 194 -17.45 -3.07 11.26
N PRO A 195 -18.73 -3.21 10.87
CA PRO A 195 -19.73 -2.16 11.00
C PRO A 195 -19.89 -1.63 12.42
N GLU A 196 -19.81 -2.48 13.45
CA GLU A 196 -19.93 -2.07 14.85
C GLU A 196 -18.75 -1.21 15.33
N ARG A 197 -17.67 -1.18 14.54
CA ARG A 197 -16.46 -0.41 14.79
C ARG A 197 -16.29 0.72 13.79
N GLU A 198 -17.23 0.95 12.89
CA GLU A 198 -17.18 2.08 11.96
C GLU A 198 -17.08 3.39 12.75
N CYS A 199 -16.27 4.32 12.24
CA CYS A 199 -16.16 5.63 12.86
C CYS A 199 -17.49 6.37 12.66
N GLU A 200 -17.95 7.11 13.67
CA GLU A 200 -19.11 8.03 13.51
C GLU A 200 -18.92 9.01 12.34
N ARG A 201 -17.66 9.24 11.94
CA ARG A 201 -17.29 10.02 10.76
C ARG A 201 -17.48 9.20 9.49
N LYS A 202 -18.36 9.68 8.61
CA LYS A 202 -18.64 9.19 7.25
C LYS A 202 -17.44 9.21 6.27
N GLU A 203 -16.27 9.64 6.74
CA GLU A 203 -15.10 9.93 5.92
C GLU A 203 -13.83 9.46 6.65
N PHE A 204 -13.00 8.69 5.94
CA PHE A 204 -11.70 8.24 6.41
C PHE A 204 -10.57 8.96 5.67
N LYS A 205 -9.56 9.41 6.42
CA LYS A 205 -8.39 10.12 5.89
C LYS A 205 -7.11 9.57 6.49
N ILE A 206 -6.09 9.39 5.66
CA ILE A 206 -4.77 8.96 6.11
C ILE A 206 -3.70 9.41 5.13
N HIS A 207 -2.53 9.81 5.63
CA HIS A 207 -1.37 10.03 4.78
C HIS A 207 -0.62 8.73 4.51
N VAL A 208 -0.39 8.48 3.23
CA VAL A 208 0.27 7.28 2.73
C VAL A 208 1.66 7.66 2.22
N PRO A 209 2.74 7.05 2.73
CA PRO A 209 4.09 7.43 2.36
C PRO A 209 4.37 7.16 0.87
N THR A 210 5.12 8.08 0.28
CA THR A 210 5.74 7.94 -1.05
C THR A 210 7.25 8.17 -0.91
N LYS A 211 8.00 8.01 -2.00
CA LYS A 211 9.47 8.16 -1.99
C LYS A 211 9.91 9.51 -1.41
N ASN A 212 9.28 10.60 -1.85
CA ASN A 212 9.67 11.97 -1.53
C ASN A 212 8.64 12.74 -0.68
N GLY A 213 7.51 12.12 -0.33
CA GLY A 213 6.42 12.79 0.38
C GLY A 213 5.39 11.84 0.97
N ALA A 214 4.16 12.34 1.13
CA ALA A 214 3.01 11.52 1.49
C ALA A 214 1.76 11.99 0.75
N LEU A 215 0.94 11.03 0.31
CA LEU A 215 -0.36 11.24 -0.33
C LEU A 215 -1.44 11.28 0.73
N LEU A 216 -2.36 12.24 0.66
CA LEU A 216 -3.58 12.19 1.45
C LEU A 216 -4.61 11.31 0.72
N LEU A 217 -4.79 10.10 1.23
CA LEU A 217 -5.88 9.23 0.83
C LEU A 217 -7.13 9.59 1.62
N LYS A 218 -8.23 9.78 0.91
CA LYS A 218 -9.57 10.00 1.46
C LYS A 218 -10.50 8.93 0.93
N ILE A 219 -11.22 8.24 1.81
CA ILE A 219 -12.21 7.23 1.45
C ILE A 219 -13.57 7.67 1.99
N GLU A 220 -14.57 7.77 1.12
CA GLU A 220 -15.93 8.17 1.46
C GLU A 220 -16.87 6.94 1.47
N ASN A 221 -17.62 6.71 2.56
CA ASN A 221 -18.73 5.75 2.67
C ASN A 221 -18.67 4.46 1.80
N PRO A 222 -17.59 3.65 1.82
CA PRO A 222 -17.60 2.41 1.06
C PRO A 222 -18.53 1.42 1.78
N LYS A 223 -19.55 0.92 1.06
CA LYS A 223 -20.40 -0.14 1.61
C LYS A 223 -19.62 -1.45 1.63
N ALA A 224 -19.75 -2.21 2.71
CA ALA A 224 -18.99 -3.46 2.97
C ALA A 224 -19.09 -4.54 1.86
N SER A 225 -20.04 -4.41 0.94
CA SER A 225 -20.24 -5.34 -0.19
C SER A 225 -19.84 -4.76 -1.55
N ASP A 226 -19.45 -3.48 -1.64
CA ASP A 226 -19.29 -2.85 -2.94
C ASP A 226 -17.94 -3.22 -3.57
N LYS A 227 -18.04 -3.95 -4.69
CA LYS A 227 -16.93 -4.16 -5.63
C LYS A 227 -16.40 -2.82 -6.18
N ASP A 228 -17.14 -1.74 -5.95
CA ASP A 228 -16.87 -0.36 -6.33
C ASP A 228 -16.28 0.49 -5.20
N ALA A 229 -16.05 -0.06 -3.99
CA ALA A 229 -15.48 0.67 -2.84
C ALA A 229 -14.10 1.31 -3.12
N PHE A 230 -13.35 0.76 -4.08
CA PHE A 230 -12.08 1.32 -4.53
C PHE A 230 -12.26 2.58 -5.41
N LEU A 231 -13.44 2.80 -5.99
CA LEU A 231 -13.78 4.02 -6.74
C LEU A 231 -14.08 5.20 -5.80
N ASP A 232 -14.49 4.95 -4.57
CA ASP A 232 -14.73 6.00 -3.55
C ASP A 232 -13.46 6.40 -2.79
N SER A 233 -12.32 5.82 -3.17
CA SER A 233 -11.00 6.15 -2.66
C SER A 233 -10.34 7.21 -3.54
N ASN A 234 -9.90 8.32 -2.93
CA ASN A 234 -9.43 9.51 -3.63
C ASN A 234 -8.10 10.01 -3.05
N LEU A 235 -7.10 10.21 -3.91
CA LEU A 235 -5.90 10.99 -3.62
C LEU A 235 -6.22 12.46 -3.79
N VAL A 236 -6.33 13.18 -2.67
CA VAL A 236 -6.79 14.57 -2.64
C VAL A 236 -5.61 15.54 -2.77
N THR A 237 -4.49 15.22 -2.13
CA THR A 237 -3.30 16.08 -2.15
C THR A 237 -2.03 15.26 -1.89
N TRP A 238 -0.88 15.90 -2.08
CA TRP A 238 0.44 15.35 -1.79
C TRP A 238 1.32 16.38 -1.11
N ILE A 239 2.08 15.96 -0.10
CA ILE A 239 2.94 16.82 0.71
C ILE A 239 4.38 16.33 0.58
N ASN A 240 5.31 17.23 0.30
CA ASN A 240 6.73 16.91 0.23
C ASN A 240 7.30 16.74 1.64
N LYS A 241 8.23 15.79 1.84
CA LYS A 241 8.91 15.57 3.14
C LYS A 241 9.55 16.82 3.73
N ARG A 242 10.00 17.76 2.89
CA ARG A 242 10.56 19.05 3.33
C ARG A 242 9.55 19.97 4.01
N GLN A 243 8.27 19.66 3.91
CA GLN A 243 7.18 20.42 4.53
C GLN A 243 6.70 19.78 5.84
N PHE A 244 7.27 18.65 6.24
CA PHE A 244 6.93 18.00 7.51
C PHE A 244 7.61 18.77 8.65
N PHE A 245 6.91 18.95 9.78
CA PHE A 245 7.57 19.33 11.02
C PHE A 245 8.37 18.14 11.57
N ASP A 246 9.36 18.40 12.43
CA ASP A 246 10.30 17.37 12.93
C ASP A 246 9.59 16.16 13.58
N GLU A 247 8.40 16.35 14.16
CA GLU A 247 7.61 15.31 14.82
C GLU A 247 6.61 14.57 13.89
N GLN A 248 6.45 15.04 12.64
CA GLN A 248 5.37 14.64 11.74
C GLN A 248 5.80 13.70 10.62
N GLU A 249 6.90 12.99 10.79
CA GLU A 249 7.42 12.15 9.72
C GLU A 249 6.51 10.96 9.43
N VAL A 250 5.97 10.91 8.21
CA VAL A 250 5.27 9.75 7.66
C VAL A 250 6.28 8.86 6.96
N THR A 251 6.81 7.90 7.72
CA THR A 251 7.74 6.88 7.21
C THR A 251 7.02 5.61 6.82
N LEU A 252 7.63 4.81 5.93
CA LEU A 252 7.11 3.47 5.61
C LEU A 252 7.07 2.56 6.85
N LYS A 253 8.01 2.72 7.79
CA LYS A 253 8.03 2.00 9.07
C LYS A 253 6.80 2.36 9.92
N ARG A 254 6.58 3.65 10.20
CA ARG A 254 5.40 4.11 10.96
C ARG A 254 4.09 3.69 10.29
N PHE A 255 4.03 3.81 8.97
CA PHE A 255 2.86 3.38 8.21
C PHE A 255 2.58 1.87 8.31
N THR A 256 3.63 1.05 8.34
CA THR A 256 3.52 -0.41 8.43
C THR A 256 2.89 -0.85 9.76
N ILE A 257 3.33 -0.29 10.89
CA ILE A 257 2.72 -0.61 12.20
C ILE A 257 1.26 -0.14 12.28
N VAL A 258 0.94 1.05 11.77
CA VAL A 258 -0.44 1.57 11.74
C VAL A 258 -1.36 0.63 10.97
N ASN A 259 -0.97 0.20 9.77
CA ASN A 259 -1.79 -0.72 8.97
C ASN A 259 -1.88 -2.11 9.62
N PHE A 260 -0.81 -2.59 10.26
CA PHE A 260 -0.84 -3.88 10.95
C PHE A 260 -1.82 -3.88 12.13
N VAL A 261 -1.75 -2.85 12.98
CA VAL A 261 -2.66 -2.69 14.12
C VAL A 261 -4.10 -2.58 13.63
N ASN A 262 -4.38 -1.69 12.67
CA ASN A 262 -5.73 -1.52 12.13
C ASN A 262 -6.27 -2.81 11.50
N TYR A 263 -5.43 -3.56 10.79
CA TYR A 263 -5.81 -4.85 10.24
C TYR A 263 -6.12 -5.90 11.32
N ALA A 264 -5.32 -5.94 12.40
CA ALA A 264 -5.60 -6.80 13.55
C ALA A 264 -6.93 -6.44 14.24
N LEU A 265 -7.22 -5.14 14.39
CA LEU A 265 -8.48 -4.64 14.95
C LEU A 265 -9.70 -4.97 14.10
N ASN A 266 -9.53 -5.18 12.81
CA ASN A 266 -10.62 -5.61 11.92
C ASN A 266 -10.95 -7.10 12.03
N ALA A 267 -10.09 -7.90 12.67
CA ALA A 267 -10.31 -9.33 12.72
C ALA A 267 -11.60 -9.65 13.48
N PRO A 268 -12.48 -10.54 12.96
CA PRO A 268 -13.72 -10.92 13.63
C PRO A 268 -13.47 -11.64 14.97
N VAL A 269 -12.24 -12.10 15.20
CA VAL A 269 -11.79 -12.81 16.39
C VAL A 269 -10.63 -12.07 17.09
N LEU A 270 -10.75 -10.75 17.26
CA LEU A 270 -9.68 -9.93 17.89
C LEU A 270 -9.18 -10.51 19.22
N SER A 271 -10.09 -10.97 20.09
CA SER A 271 -9.72 -11.55 21.40
C SER A 271 -8.84 -12.79 21.25
N TYR A 272 -9.09 -13.61 20.21
CA TYR A 272 -8.24 -14.75 19.88
C TYR A 272 -6.86 -14.30 19.40
N ILE A 273 -6.79 -13.27 18.55
CA ILE A 273 -5.50 -12.72 18.08
C ILE A 273 -4.68 -12.17 19.25
N GLN A 274 -5.30 -11.40 20.14
CA GLN A 274 -4.64 -10.87 21.33
C GLN A 274 -4.06 -11.98 22.20
N LYS A 275 -4.85 -13.03 22.44
CA LYS A 275 -4.43 -14.20 23.21
C LYS A 275 -3.30 -14.97 22.51
N ASP A 276 -3.42 -15.28 21.23
CA ASP A 276 -2.41 -15.98 20.45
C ASP A 276 -1.07 -15.21 20.41
N PHE A 277 -1.12 -13.89 20.23
CA PHE A 277 0.09 -13.07 20.27
C PHE A 277 0.74 -13.07 21.65
N GLN A 278 -0.06 -12.92 22.71
CA GLN A 278 0.46 -12.95 24.08
C GLN A 278 1.08 -14.32 24.42
N GLU A 279 0.42 -15.42 24.07
CA GLU A 279 0.94 -16.77 24.28
C GLU A 279 2.27 -17.01 23.56
N LYS A 280 2.43 -16.48 22.33
CA LYS A 280 3.69 -16.55 21.58
C LYS A 280 4.80 -15.73 22.25
N ILE A 281 4.49 -14.53 22.73
CA ILE A 281 5.43 -13.68 23.46
C ILE A 281 5.88 -14.37 24.75
N ASP A 282 4.93 -14.87 25.53
CA ASP A 282 5.20 -15.52 26.82
C ASP A 282 6.02 -16.78 26.63
N LYS A 283 5.70 -17.60 25.62
CA LYS A 283 6.49 -18.78 25.27
C LYS A 283 7.93 -18.43 24.93
N LEU A 284 8.16 -17.37 24.14
CA LEU A 284 9.52 -16.94 23.80
C LEU A 284 10.29 -16.46 25.03
N LYS A 285 9.62 -15.73 25.94
CA LYS A 285 10.22 -15.32 27.23
C LYS A 285 10.59 -16.53 28.10
N VAL A 286 9.71 -17.53 28.21
CA VAL A 286 9.98 -18.80 28.92
C VAL A 286 11.13 -19.56 28.29
N ASP A 287 11.23 -19.58 26.95
CA ASP A 287 12.35 -20.15 26.20
C ASP A 287 13.66 -19.36 26.36
N GLY A 288 13.67 -18.25 27.12
CA GLY A 288 14.85 -17.45 27.44
C GLY A 288 15.09 -16.24 26.53
N ALA A 289 14.07 -15.75 25.81
CA ALA A 289 14.20 -14.53 24.99
C ALA A 289 14.36 -13.29 25.86
N PHE A 290 15.43 -12.52 25.64
CA PHE A 290 15.67 -11.23 26.30
C PHE A 290 14.91 -10.08 25.63
N CYS A 291 14.80 -10.12 24.31
CA CYS A 291 14.08 -9.14 23.49
C CYS A 291 13.13 -9.88 22.56
N VAL A 292 11.84 -9.55 22.62
CA VAL A 292 10.81 -10.10 21.72
C VAL A 292 10.30 -8.97 20.85
N GLU A 293 10.37 -9.15 19.54
CA GLU A 293 9.96 -8.17 18.55
C GLU A 293 8.97 -8.78 17.54
N PHE A 294 8.14 -7.93 16.94
CA PHE A 294 7.40 -8.26 15.75
C PHE A 294 8.22 -7.85 14.53
N LEU A 295 8.48 -8.80 13.61
CA LEU A 295 8.99 -8.50 12.28
C LEU A 295 7.80 -8.38 11.33
N ILE A 296 7.42 -7.16 10.95
CA ILE A 296 6.24 -6.87 10.12
C ILE A 296 6.71 -6.23 8.80
N ASN A 297 6.43 -6.87 7.67
CA ASN A 297 6.81 -6.44 6.32
C ASN A 297 8.30 -6.04 6.16
N GLY A 298 9.18 -6.57 7.01
CA GLY A 298 10.63 -6.33 7.01
C GLY A 298 11.11 -5.26 7.98
N PHE A 299 10.23 -4.72 8.82
CA PHE A 299 10.58 -3.80 9.90
C PHE A 299 10.36 -4.46 11.26
N TYR A 300 11.25 -4.16 12.19
CA TYR A 300 11.17 -4.65 13.57
C TYR A 300 10.48 -3.63 14.47
N TYR A 301 9.60 -4.13 15.34
CA TYR A 301 8.84 -3.38 16.33
C TYR A 301 8.90 -4.08 17.68
N ASP A 302 8.99 -3.31 18.76
CA ASP A 302 8.95 -3.85 20.11
C ASP A 302 7.60 -4.54 20.37
N SER A 303 7.62 -5.74 20.97
CA SER A 303 6.39 -6.49 21.20
C SER A 303 5.46 -5.82 22.21
N THR A 304 5.98 -5.07 23.18
CA THR A 304 5.17 -4.32 24.15
C THR A 304 4.47 -3.16 23.47
N GLU A 305 5.17 -2.42 22.60
CA GLU A 305 4.58 -1.33 21.81
C GLU A 305 3.40 -1.85 20.95
N VAL A 306 3.63 -2.93 20.20
CA VAL A 306 2.61 -3.52 19.31
C VAL A 306 1.42 -4.04 20.12
N MET A 307 1.66 -4.78 21.20
CA MET A 307 0.57 -5.32 22.02
C MET A 307 -0.23 -4.22 22.72
N ASN A 308 0.42 -3.17 23.21
CA ASN A 308 -0.27 -2.03 23.81
C ASN A 308 -1.18 -1.33 22.79
N ALA A 309 -0.71 -1.13 21.55
CA ALA A 309 -1.52 -0.54 20.50
C ALA A 309 -2.75 -1.39 20.15
N ILE A 310 -2.59 -2.71 20.03
CA ILE A 310 -3.72 -3.63 19.78
C ILE A 310 -4.70 -3.66 20.96
N ASN A 311 -4.18 -3.70 22.19
CA ASN A 311 -5.00 -3.76 23.41
C ASN A 311 -5.75 -2.47 23.70
N ALA A 312 -5.22 -1.31 23.29
CA ALA A 312 -5.93 -0.04 23.37
C ALA A 312 -7.23 -0.04 22.54
N GLY A 313 -7.33 -0.90 21.52
CA GLY A 313 -8.55 -1.08 20.72
C GLY A 313 -8.89 0.09 19.79
N ASN A 314 -8.03 1.12 19.75
CA ASN A 314 -8.24 2.32 18.94
C ASN A 314 -7.53 2.19 17.59
N TYR A 315 -8.21 2.55 16.51
CA TYR A 315 -7.59 2.66 15.21
C TYR A 315 -6.51 3.74 15.23
N LEU A 316 -5.35 3.42 14.67
CA LEU A 316 -4.27 4.36 14.50
C LEU A 316 -4.43 5.12 13.18
N ASP A 317 -4.03 6.39 13.18
CA ASP A 317 -3.96 7.20 11.97
C ASP A 317 -2.51 7.62 11.67
N ASN A 318 -2.33 8.15 10.46
CA ASN A 318 -1.11 8.86 10.06
C ASN A 318 -1.53 10.19 9.46
N ILE A 319 -2.13 11.08 10.25
CA ILE A 319 -2.49 12.43 9.78
C ILE A 319 -1.37 13.41 10.10
N ILE A 320 -0.77 14.00 9.07
CA ILE A 320 0.11 15.15 9.19
C ILE A 320 -0.77 16.37 9.49
N ALA A 321 -0.59 17.02 10.63
CA ALA A 321 -1.27 18.26 10.98
C ALA A 321 -0.50 19.46 10.40
N PHE A 322 -1.18 20.41 9.78
CA PHE A 322 -0.50 21.57 9.18
C PHE A 322 -0.24 22.71 10.18
N GLU A 323 -0.88 22.66 11.35
CA GLU A 323 -0.73 23.65 12.42
C GLU A 323 0.12 23.06 13.55
N ARG A 324 1.06 23.85 14.11
CA ARG A 324 1.69 23.51 15.39
C ARG A 324 0.59 23.61 16.46
N LEU A 325 0.29 22.49 17.12
CA LEU A 325 -0.59 22.48 18.29
C LEU A 325 0.03 23.29 19.43
#